data_AF-B9M2M0-F1
#
_entry.id   AF-B9M2M0-F1
#
_cell.length_a   1.000
_cell.length_b   1.000
_cell.length_c   1.000
_cell.angle_alpha   90.00
_cell.angle_beta   90.00
_cell.angle_gamma   90.00
#
_symmetry.space_group_name_H-M   'P 1'
#
loop_
_entity.id
_entity.type
_entity.pdbx_description
1 polymer ?
#
loop_
_entity_poly.entity_id
_entity_poly.type
_entity_poly.pdbx_seq_one_letter_code
_entity_poly.pdbx_strand_id
1 'polypeptide(L)'
;MYDWFYEQLKSIKYKNFHIVEPIDQKTIENLKVRLGGLPKTYADFLQSFGKAKLYHEQHYYIVGVYPLYPESIDESGETFYCFGHYDAASAGFKAADINGGNEAAVFEMNSSGNLTRVANDFASWFFDRCTLARKRYSKKEWEKILNEPKPFNNREVAVAEARKLFQWQLLERTPQGTFRFRIYNNSKTVLPFLTVGIRHNENKFEGGIWIPVRHVTPGQVRDVEAKPYPHIPIEEQIPFSMPDPTPEDRAMYWEFRKADR
;
A
#
# COMPACT_ATOMS: atom_id res chain seq x y z
N MET A 1 -20.36 -16.74 5.03
CA MET A 1 -20.33 -15.87 3.83
C MET A 1 -18.90 -15.61 3.39
N TYR A 2 -18.03 -15.13 4.27
CA TYR A 2 -16.61 -14.89 3.99
C TYR A 2 -15.69 -16.04 4.41
N ASP A 3 -16.22 -17.26 4.53
CA ASP A 3 -15.47 -18.43 5.01
C ASP A 3 -14.28 -18.74 4.10
N TRP A 4 -14.46 -18.59 2.78
CA TRP A 4 -13.38 -18.70 1.79
C TRP A 4 -12.25 -17.70 2.04
N PHE A 5 -12.58 -16.48 2.46
CA PHE A 5 -11.59 -15.42 2.69
C PHE A 5 -10.83 -15.68 3.99
N TYR A 6 -11.53 -16.13 5.03
CA TYR A 6 -10.90 -16.54 6.28
C TYR A 6 -9.90 -17.69 6.08
N GLU A 7 -10.27 -18.71 5.30
CA GLU A 7 -9.36 -19.80 4.95
C GLU A 7 -8.18 -19.32 4.09
N GLN A 8 -8.41 -18.38 3.17
CA GLN A 8 -7.34 -17.74 2.41
C GLN A 8 -6.34 -17.01 3.32
N LEU A 9 -6.82 -16.19 4.26
CA LEU A 9 -5.96 -15.46 5.21
C LEU A 9 -5.09 -16.42 6.05
N LYS A 10 -5.65 -17.53 6.53
CA LYS A 10 -4.90 -18.54 7.30
C LYS A 10 -3.81 -19.24 6.47
N SER A 11 -4.09 -19.45 5.18
CA SER A 11 -3.22 -20.22 4.29
C SER A 11 -1.95 -19.46 3.90
N ILE A 12 -1.97 -18.13 3.94
CA ILE A 12 -0.88 -17.27 3.48
C ILE A 12 0.06 -16.97 4.64
N LYS A 13 1.36 -17.24 4.44
CA LYS A 13 2.41 -17.04 5.46
C LYS A 13 3.13 -15.70 5.34
N TYR A 14 2.99 -15.06 4.19
CA TYR A 14 3.46 -13.70 3.93
C TYR A 14 2.60 -12.69 4.71
N LYS A 15 3.21 -12.00 5.68
CA LYS A 15 2.50 -11.12 6.63
C LYS A 15 2.04 -9.82 5.98
N ASN A 16 2.79 -9.34 5.00
CA ASN A 16 2.48 -8.11 4.28
C ASN A 16 1.68 -8.38 3.00
N PHE A 17 1.45 -9.65 2.62
CA PHE A 17 0.68 -9.96 1.42
C PHE A 17 -0.80 -9.63 1.57
N HIS A 18 -1.41 -10.01 2.70
CA HIS A 18 -2.75 -9.63 3.10
C HIS A 18 -2.69 -8.99 4.48
N ILE A 19 -3.08 -7.71 4.56
CA ILE A 19 -3.20 -6.98 5.81
C ILE A 19 -4.68 -6.78 6.09
N VAL A 20 -5.12 -7.20 7.27
CA VAL A 20 -6.46 -6.99 7.78
C VAL A 20 -6.33 -6.32 9.14
N GLU A 21 -7.03 -5.22 9.34
CA GLU A 21 -6.94 -4.42 10.56
C GLU A 21 -8.36 -4.17 11.08
N PRO A 22 -8.68 -4.59 12.32
CA PRO A 22 -9.99 -4.38 12.89
C PRO A 22 -10.27 -2.87 13.01
N ILE A 23 -11.54 -2.50 12.87
CA ILE A 23 -12.03 -1.16 13.17
C ILE A 23 -12.93 -1.23 14.39
N ASP A 24 -12.98 -0.15 15.16
CA ASP A 24 -13.79 -0.13 16.37
C ASP A 24 -15.29 -0.08 16.05
N GLN A 25 -16.10 -0.69 16.92
CA GLN A 25 -17.55 -0.75 16.75
C GLN A 25 -18.18 0.65 16.64
N LYS A 26 -17.65 1.65 17.36
CA LYS A 26 -18.18 3.01 17.34
C LYS A 26 -18.02 3.65 15.96
N THR A 27 -16.92 3.39 15.26
CA THR A 27 -16.74 3.81 13.85
C THR A 27 -17.81 3.20 12.95
N ILE A 28 -18.12 1.91 13.09
CA ILE A 28 -19.17 1.24 12.30
C ILE A 28 -20.56 1.84 12.59
N GLU A 29 -20.90 2.05 13.87
CA GLU A 29 -22.19 2.64 14.26
C GLU A 29 -22.32 4.09 13.78
N ASN A 30 -21.25 4.89 13.86
CA ASN A 30 -21.24 6.25 13.32
C ASN A 30 -21.51 6.27 11.81
N LEU A 31 -20.96 5.32 11.05
CA LEU A 31 -21.23 5.19 9.62
C LEU A 31 -22.71 4.87 9.36
N LYS A 32 -23.29 3.91 10.10
CA LYS A 32 -24.71 3.57 9.97
C LYS A 32 -25.62 4.76 10.27
N VAL A 33 -25.35 5.50 11.34
CA VAL A 33 -26.12 6.70 11.71
C VAL A 33 -26.01 7.77 10.62
N ARG A 34 -24.78 8.03 10.14
CA ARG A 34 -24.53 9.06 9.11
C ARG A 34 -25.24 8.75 7.79
N LEU A 35 -25.32 7.48 7.41
CA LEU A 35 -25.81 7.05 6.10
C LEU A 35 -27.23 6.46 6.13
N GLY A 36 -27.88 6.41 7.29
CA GLY A 36 -29.21 5.79 7.45
C GLY A 36 -29.20 4.25 7.29
N GLY A 37 -28.03 3.63 7.39
CA GLY A 37 -27.81 2.19 7.17
C GLY A 37 -26.47 1.90 6.50
N LEU A 38 -26.16 0.61 6.36
CA LEU A 38 -25.06 0.11 5.54
C LEU A 38 -25.55 -1.11 4.78
N PRO A 39 -25.07 -1.38 3.55
CA PRO A 39 -25.34 -2.64 2.88
C PRO A 39 -24.92 -3.81 3.75
N LYS A 40 -25.81 -4.78 3.92
CA LYS A 40 -25.66 -5.84 4.93
C LYS A 40 -24.33 -6.59 4.76
N THR A 41 -24.00 -7.05 3.55
CA THR A 41 -22.74 -7.77 3.29
C THR A 41 -21.50 -6.93 3.62
N TYR A 42 -21.51 -5.62 3.33
CA TYR A 42 -20.42 -4.71 3.69
C TYR A 42 -20.30 -4.50 5.20
N ALA A 43 -21.44 -4.31 5.90
CA ALA A 43 -21.45 -4.20 7.36
C ALA A 43 -20.92 -5.48 8.03
N ASP A 44 -21.33 -6.65 7.53
CA ASP A 44 -20.85 -7.97 7.99
C ASP A 44 -19.32 -8.10 7.80
N PHE A 45 -18.79 -7.60 6.69
CA PHE A 45 -17.34 -7.55 6.44
C PHE A 45 -16.60 -6.64 7.42
N LEU A 46 -17.07 -5.39 7.59
CA LEU A 46 -16.46 -4.43 8.51
C LEU A 46 -16.43 -4.95 9.95
N GLN A 47 -17.48 -5.63 10.40
CA GLN A 47 -17.53 -6.22 11.73
C GLN A 47 -16.55 -7.39 11.90
N SER A 48 -16.38 -8.21 10.86
CA SER A 48 -15.56 -9.42 10.91
C SER A 48 -14.06 -9.13 10.70
N PHE A 49 -13.75 -8.19 9.82
CA PHE A 49 -12.38 -7.95 9.32
C PHE A 49 -11.92 -6.51 9.49
N GLY A 50 -12.83 -5.54 9.63
CA GLY A 50 -12.49 -4.12 9.61
C GLY A 50 -12.08 -3.64 8.22
N LYS A 51 -10.83 -3.17 8.07
CA LYS A 51 -10.26 -2.78 6.78
C LYS A 51 -9.29 -3.85 6.27
N ALA A 52 -9.13 -3.93 4.96
CA ALA A 52 -8.26 -4.89 4.31
C ALA A 52 -7.44 -4.26 3.18
N LYS A 53 -6.18 -4.69 3.06
CA LYS A 53 -5.29 -4.43 1.93
C LYS A 53 -4.78 -5.78 1.45
N LEU A 54 -5.12 -6.17 0.23
CA LEU A 54 -4.95 -7.54 -0.25
C LEU A 54 -4.16 -7.61 -1.56
N TYR A 55 -3.52 -8.75 -1.76
CA TYR A 55 -2.64 -9.06 -2.88
C TYR A 55 -1.56 -8.00 -3.06
N HIS A 56 -0.65 -7.90 -2.09
CA HIS A 56 0.49 -6.99 -2.19
C HIS A 56 1.35 -7.33 -3.41
N GLU A 57 1.60 -6.31 -4.23
CA GLU A 57 2.48 -6.38 -5.39
C GLU A 57 3.37 -5.14 -5.41
N GLN A 58 4.66 -5.34 -5.22
CA GLN A 58 5.69 -4.30 -5.18
C GLN A 58 5.43 -3.21 -4.12
N HIS A 59 4.69 -2.17 -4.49
CA HIS A 59 4.43 -0.97 -3.67
C HIS A 59 2.93 -0.69 -3.50
N TYR A 60 2.05 -1.57 -3.98
CA TYR A 60 0.61 -1.38 -3.90
C TYR A 60 -0.12 -2.67 -3.57
N TYR A 61 -1.38 -2.54 -3.19
CA TYR A 61 -2.30 -3.65 -2.95
C TYR A 61 -3.37 -3.63 -4.03
N ILE A 62 -3.58 -4.76 -4.71
CA ILE A 62 -4.51 -4.85 -5.83
C ILE A 62 -5.96 -4.66 -5.36
N VAL A 63 -6.31 -5.08 -4.13
CA VAL A 63 -7.66 -4.88 -3.58
C VAL A 63 -7.56 -4.16 -2.24
N GLY A 64 -8.33 -3.08 -2.07
CA GLY A 64 -8.48 -2.37 -0.80
C GLY A 64 -9.94 -2.34 -0.36
N VAL A 65 -10.17 -2.48 0.95
CA VAL A 65 -11.46 -2.26 1.61
C VAL A 65 -11.24 -1.42 2.87
N TYR A 66 -12.01 -0.36 3.03
CA TYR A 66 -11.90 0.68 4.04
C TYR A 66 -13.29 1.13 4.50
N PRO A 67 -13.40 1.82 5.65
CA PRO A 67 -14.62 2.53 6.05
C PRO A 67 -15.04 3.57 5.00
N LEU A 68 -16.36 3.70 4.73
CA LEU A 68 -16.88 4.61 3.72
C LEU A 68 -16.47 6.07 3.93
N TYR A 69 -16.00 6.70 2.86
CA TYR A 69 -15.76 8.15 2.78
C TYR A 69 -16.40 8.73 1.51
N PRO A 70 -16.86 10.00 1.55
CA PRO A 70 -17.32 10.66 0.33
C PRO A 70 -16.10 10.91 -0.57
N GLU A 71 -16.17 10.45 -1.82
CA GLU A 71 -15.07 10.62 -2.77
C GLU A 71 -15.40 11.68 -3.83
N SER A 72 -16.59 11.61 -4.42
CA SER A 72 -16.99 12.49 -5.50
C SER A 72 -18.50 12.71 -5.54
N ILE A 73 -18.90 13.72 -6.32
CA ILE A 73 -20.27 13.95 -6.75
C ILE A 73 -20.26 13.64 -8.25
N ASP A 74 -21.12 12.72 -8.71
CA ASP A 74 -21.22 12.39 -10.12
C ASP A 74 -21.90 13.51 -10.93
N GLU A 75 -21.95 13.39 -12.26
CA GLU A 75 -22.56 14.39 -13.14
C GLU A 75 -24.04 14.68 -12.82
N SER A 76 -24.72 13.74 -12.16
CA SER A 76 -26.12 13.89 -11.75
C SER A 76 -26.30 14.61 -10.41
N GLY A 77 -25.20 14.98 -9.75
CA GLY A 77 -25.22 15.55 -8.41
C GLY A 77 -25.30 14.48 -7.30
N GLU A 78 -25.20 13.20 -7.64
CA GLU A 78 -25.29 12.11 -6.67
C GLU A 78 -23.93 11.88 -5.99
N THR A 79 -23.95 11.75 -4.66
CA THR A 79 -22.74 11.45 -3.89
C THR A 79 -22.34 9.99 -4.06
N PHE A 80 -21.07 9.77 -4.40
CA PHE A 80 -20.45 8.46 -4.43
C PHE A 80 -19.65 8.22 -3.14
N TYR A 81 -20.04 7.19 -2.39
CA TYR A 81 -19.34 6.78 -1.17
C TYR A 81 -18.39 5.62 -1.49
N CYS A 82 -17.10 5.90 -1.42
CA CYS A 82 -16.05 4.94 -1.69
C CYS A 82 -15.75 4.10 -0.46
N PHE A 83 -15.68 2.78 -0.62
CA PHE A 83 -15.21 1.86 0.41
C PHE A 83 -13.88 1.21 0.06
N GLY A 84 -13.30 1.42 -1.13
CA GLY A 84 -12.18 0.60 -1.53
C GLY A 84 -11.73 0.81 -2.96
N HIS A 85 -10.94 -0.14 -3.44
CA HIS A 85 -10.42 -0.11 -4.80
C HIS A 85 -10.12 -1.51 -5.33
N TYR A 86 -10.12 -1.63 -6.66
CA TYR A 86 -9.50 -2.74 -7.39
C TYR A 86 -8.55 -2.15 -8.44
N ASP A 87 -7.26 -2.47 -8.32
CA ASP A 87 -6.21 -1.84 -9.10
C ASP A 87 -6.28 -0.30 -8.92
N ALA A 88 -6.31 0.46 -10.02
CA ALA A 88 -6.45 1.92 -10.01
C ALA A 88 -7.91 2.43 -9.92
N ALA A 89 -8.93 1.55 -9.89
CA ALA A 89 -10.33 1.96 -9.86
C ALA A 89 -10.89 2.02 -8.44
N SER A 90 -11.50 3.14 -8.07
CA SER A 90 -12.21 3.30 -6.79
C SER A 90 -13.53 2.53 -6.82
N ALA A 91 -13.89 1.87 -5.72
CA ALA A 91 -15.10 1.06 -5.59
C ALA A 91 -15.99 1.61 -4.46
N GLY A 92 -17.30 1.65 -4.71
CA GLY A 92 -18.22 2.33 -3.81
C GLY A 92 -19.69 2.08 -4.11
N PHE A 93 -20.52 2.80 -3.35
CA PHE A 93 -21.97 2.81 -3.49
C PHE A 93 -22.45 4.20 -3.88
N LYS A 94 -23.54 4.25 -4.63
CA LYS A 94 -24.33 5.47 -4.84
C LYS A 94 -25.12 5.80 -3.57
N ALA A 95 -25.21 7.07 -3.21
CA ALA A 95 -25.92 7.51 -2.00
C ALA A 95 -27.39 7.04 -1.97
N ALA A 96 -28.08 7.04 -3.12
CA ALA A 96 -29.47 6.59 -3.18
C ALA A 96 -29.64 5.10 -2.84
N ASP A 97 -28.62 4.27 -3.12
CA ASP A 97 -28.66 2.81 -2.98
C ASP A 97 -28.36 2.32 -1.56
N ILE A 98 -27.78 3.15 -0.69
CA ILE A 98 -27.40 2.76 0.69
C ILE A 98 -28.62 2.70 1.64
N ASN A 99 -29.75 3.27 1.23
CA ASN A 99 -30.90 3.50 2.10
C ASN A 99 -31.56 2.21 2.61
N GLY A 100 -31.64 2.08 3.94
CA GLY A 100 -32.50 1.08 4.61
C GLY A 100 -31.84 -0.27 4.93
N GLY A 101 -30.51 -0.41 4.79
CA GLY A 101 -29.79 -1.62 5.20
C GLY A 101 -29.98 -2.84 4.30
N ASN A 102 -30.63 -2.65 3.14
CA ASN A 102 -30.67 -3.63 2.07
C ASN A 102 -29.31 -3.67 1.34
N GLU A 103 -29.09 -4.71 0.53
CA GLU A 103 -27.92 -4.74 -0.34
C GLU A 103 -27.97 -3.59 -1.36
N ALA A 104 -26.80 -3.05 -1.67
CA ALA A 104 -26.60 -1.96 -2.62
C ALA A 104 -25.70 -2.42 -3.76
N ALA A 105 -26.01 -1.98 -4.98
CA ALA A 105 -25.16 -2.24 -6.12
C ALA A 105 -23.78 -1.58 -5.94
N VAL A 106 -22.73 -2.28 -6.37
CA VAL A 106 -21.36 -1.74 -6.32
C VAL A 106 -21.02 -1.14 -7.67
N PHE A 107 -20.42 0.04 -7.61
CA PHE A 107 -19.90 0.74 -8.77
C PHE A 107 -18.39 0.94 -8.65
N GLU A 108 -17.70 0.92 -9.79
CA GLU A 108 -16.30 1.30 -9.90
C GLU A 108 -16.13 2.55 -10.74
N MET A 109 -15.31 3.47 -10.24
CA MET A 109 -14.92 4.70 -10.91
C MET A 109 -13.49 4.56 -11.42
N ASN A 110 -13.31 4.65 -12.74
CA ASN A 110 -11.99 4.59 -13.35
C ASN A 110 -11.26 5.96 -13.26
N SER A 111 -10.01 6.01 -13.72
CA SER A 111 -9.20 7.24 -13.72
C SER A 111 -9.75 8.38 -14.58
N SER A 112 -10.71 8.10 -15.47
CA SER A 112 -11.41 9.10 -16.27
C SER A 112 -12.69 9.61 -15.61
N GLY A 113 -13.03 9.12 -14.40
CA GLY A 113 -14.26 9.47 -13.69
C GLY A 113 -15.49 8.67 -14.14
N ASN A 114 -15.35 7.71 -15.05
CA ASN A 114 -16.49 6.92 -15.53
C ASN A 114 -16.91 5.90 -14.48
N LEU A 115 -18.17 6.00 -14.04
CA LEU A 115 -18.76 5.12 -13.06
C LEU A 115 -19.50 3.96 -13.74
N THR A 116 -19.13 2.72 -13.41
CA THR A 116 -19.75 1.51 -13.98
C THR A 116 -20.26 0.60 -12.88
N ARG A 117 -21.49 0.10 -12.99
CA ARG A 117 -22.00 -0.94 -12.08
C ARG A 117 -21.25 -2.24 -12.34
N VAL A 118 -20.65 -2.81 -11.30
CA VAL A 118 -19.80 -4.02 -11.41
C VAL A 118 -20.31 -5.20 -10.60
N ALA A 119 -21.19 -4.98 -9.61
CA ALA A 119 -21.83 -6.06 -8.86
C ALA A 119 -23.21 -5.64 -8.32
N ASN A 120 -23.98 -6.63 -7.88
CA ASN A 120 -25.29 -6.41 -7.23
C ASN A 120 -25.17 -6.11 -5.73
N ASP A 121 -24.07 -6.52 -5.12
CA ASP A 121 -23.80 -6.39 -3.69
C ASP A 121 -22.29 -6.41 -3.43
N PHE A 122 -21.90 -6.05 -2.21
CA PHE A 122 -20.49 -5.97 -1.82
C PHE A 122 -19.81 -7.34 -1.75
N ALA A 123 -20.50 -8.38 -1.26
CA ALA A 123 -19.92 -9.72 -1.19
C ALA A 123 -19.52 -10.27 -2.56
N SER A 124 -20.39 -10.09 -3.56
CA SER A 124 -20.15 -10.48 -4.95
C SER A 124 -18.97 -9.71 -5.55
N TRP A 125 -18.94 -8.38 -5.39
CA TRP A 125 -17.79 -7.57 -5.81
C TRP A 125 -16.49 -8.07 -5.17
N PHE A 126 -16.49 -8.26 -3.85
CA PHE A 126 -15.29 -8.63 -3.11
C PHE A 126 -14.76 -10.00 -3.54
N PHE A 127 -15.65 -10.98 -3.72
CA PHE A 127 -15.30 -12.30 -4.22
C PHE A 127 -14.72 -12.24 -5.64
N ASP A 128 -15.36 -11.51 -6.55
CA ASP A 128 -14.93 -11.38 -7.94
C ASP A 128 -13.57 -10.69 -8.05
N ARG A 129 -13.36 -9.59 -7.31
CA ARG A 129 -12.09 -8.85 -7.31
C ARG A 129 -10.96 -9.64 -6.67
N CYS A 130 -11.21 -10.38 -5.59
CA CYS A 130 -10.21 -11.29 -5.04
C CYS A 130 -9.88 -12.43 -6.02
N THR A 131 -10.88 -12.97 -6.71
CA THR A 131 -10.68 -13.99 -7.75
C THR A 131 -9.82 -13.48 -8.92
N LEU A 132 -10.08 -12.25 -9.38
CA LEU A 132 -9.30 -11.62 -10.45
C LEU A 132 -7.88 -11.28 -9.99
N ALA A 133 -7.70 -10.72 -8.80
CA ALA A 133 -6.38 -10.44 -8.23
C ALA A 133 -5.57 -11.72 -8.08
N ARG A 134 -6.19 -12.81 -7.59
CA ARG A 134 -5.56 -14.13 -7.50
C ARG A 134 -5.07 -14.65 -8.84
N LYS A 135 -5.79 -14.41 -9.94
CA LYS A 135 -5.42 -14.85 -11.30
C LYS A 135 -4.18 -14.13 -11.85
N ARG A 136 -3.74 -13.01 -11.27
CA ARG A 136 -2.49 -12.34 -11.66
C ARG A 136 -1.24 -13.15 -11.32
N TYR A 137 -1.34 -14.06 -10.35
CA TYR A 137 -0.22 -14.88 -9.91
C TYR A 137 -0.23 -16.24 -10.58
N SER A 138 0.88 -16.60 -11.23
CA SER A 138 1.09 -17.95 -11.74
C SER A 138 1.02 -18.98 -10.61
N LYS A 139 0.79 -20.26 -10.95
CA LYS A 139 0.78 -21.35 -9.96
C LYS A 139 2.05 -21.36 -9.11
N LYS A 140 3.21 -21.16 -9.75
CA LYS A 140 4.53 -21.13 -9.09
C LYS A 140 4.71 -19.93 -8.17
N GLU A 141 4.19 -18.76 -8.53
CA GLU A 141 4.24 -17.57 -7.66
C GLU A 141 3.32 -17.71 -6.47
N TRP A 142 2.10 -18.22 -6.70
CA TRP A 142 1.16 -18.47 -5.62
C TRP A 142 1.67 -19.52 -4.63
N GLU A 143 2.27 -20.61 -5.11
CA GLU A 143 2.92 -21.59 -4.24
C GLU A 143 4.01 -20.95 -3.38
N LYS A 144 4.77 -19.97 -3.91
CA LYS A 144 5.74 -19.24 -3.09
C LYS A 144 5.07 -18.39 -2.01
N ILE A 145 3.95 -17.73 -2.33
CA ILE A 145 3.19 -16.88 -1.38
C ILE A 145 2.54 -17.72 -0.26
N LEU A 146 2.09 -18.93 -0.58
CA LEU A 146 1.57 -19.88 0.42
C LEU A 146 2.66 -20.42 1.35
N ASN A 147 3.89 -20.48 0.87
CA ASN A 147 5.04 -20.87 1.69
C ASN A 147 5.61 -19.65 2.43
N GLU A 148 6.46 -19.89 3.43
CA GLU A 148 7.14 -18.78 4.11
C GLU A 148 8.13 -18.07 3.16
N PRO A 149 8.30 -16.73 3.30
CA PRO A 149 9.34 -16.02 2.58
C PRO A 149 10.70 -16.67 2.84
N LYS A 150 11.47 -16.90 1.78
CA LYS A 150 12.82 -17.45 1.94
C LYS A 150 13.62 -16.57 2.90
N PRO A 151 14.21 -17.12 3.97
CA PRO A 151 14.98 -16.32 4.91
C PRO A 151 16.12 -15.61 4.18
N PHE A 152 16.60 -14.53 4.79
CA PHE A 152 17.79 -13.86 4.28
C PHE A 152 18.99 -14.82 4.29
N ASN A 153 19.73 -14.85 3.19
CA ASN A 153 21.05 -15.47 3.18
C ASN A 153 22.07 -14.58 3.93
N ASN A 154 23.28 -15.08 4.19
CA ASN A 154 24.31 -14.35 4.95
C ASN A 154 24.64 -12.97 4.37
N ARG A 155 24.63 -12.82 3.05
CA ARG A 155 24.85 -11.51 2.41
C ARG A 155 23.68 -10.57 2.68
N GLU A 156 22.46 -11.05 2.54
CA GLU A 156 21.25 -10.26 2.81
C GLU A 156 21.17 -9.86 4.30
N VAL A 157 21.52 -10.76 5.23
CA VAL A 157 21.63 -10.41 6.66
C VAL A 157 22.63 -9.29 6.87
N ALA A 158 23.83 -9.37 6.28
CA ALA A 158 24.84 -8.32 6.40
C ALA A 158 24.36 -6.98 5.83
N VAL A 159 23.60 -6.99 4.74
CA VAL A 159 22.99 -5.79 4.16
C VAL A 159 21.94 -5.20 5.10
N ALA A 160 21.03 -6.02 5.66
CA ALA A 160 19.99 -5.57 6.57
C ALA A 160 20.59 -4.97 7.85
N GLU A 161 21.61 -5.60 8.44
CA GLU A 161 22.32 -5.08 9.61
C GLU A 161 23.11 -3.80 9.30
N ALA A 162 23.77 -3.73 8.14
CA ALA A 162 24.46 -2.51 7.73
C ALA A 162 23.50 -1.34 7.58
N ARG A 163 22.33 -1.56 6.96
CA ARG A 163 21.31 -0.53 6.72
C ARG A 163 20.86 0.14 8.02
N LYS A 164 20.67 -0.61 9.10
CA LYS A 164 20.29 -0.08 10.43
C LYS A 164 21.27 0.95 10.97
N LEU A 165 22.54 0.89 10.54
CA LEU A 165 23.61 1.76 10.97
C LEU A 165 23.86 2.93 10.01
N PHE A 166 23.19 2.96 8.84
CA PHE A 166 23.15 4.15 8.00
C PHE A 166 22.18 5.16 8.61
N GLN A 167 22.63 6.40 8.77
CA GLN A 167 21.79 7.53 9.16
C GLN A 167 21.79 8.56 8.06
N TRP A 168 20.72 9.32 7.96
CA TRP A 168 20.61 10.39 6.98
C TRP A 168 19.81 11.57 7.49
N GLN A 169 20.10 12.74 6.94
CA GLN A 169 19.38 13.98 7.20
C GLN A 169 19.15 14.72 5.88
N LEU A 170 17.92 15.16 5.62
CA LEU A 170 17.66 16.09 4.51
C LEU A 170 18.26 17.46 4.86
N LEU A 171 19.18 17.96 4.03
CA LEU A 171 19.79 19.28 4.21
C LEU A 171 18.98 20.36 3.49
N GLU A 172 18.68 20.14 2.21
CA GLU A 172 17.95 21.10 1.39
C GLU A 172 17.24 20.45 0.19
N ARG A 173 16.32 21.24 -0.38
CA ARG A 173 15.68 21.00 -1.68
C ARG A 173 16.33 21.97 -2.68
N THR A 174 17.04 21.46 -3.68
CA THR A 174 17.77 22.32 -4.61
C THR A 174 16.82 22.98 -5.63
N PRO A 175 17.19 24.12 -6.23
CA PRO A 175 16.39 24.75 -7.29
C PRO A 175 16.14 23.86 -8.51
N GLN A 176 16.96 22.82 -8.71
CA GLN A 176 16.83 21.83 -9.77
C GLN A 176 15.84 20.71 -9.41
N GLY A 177 15.09 20.84 -8.31
CA GLY A 177 14.13 19.83 -7.88
C GLY A 177 14.80 18.53 -7.42
N THR A 178 15.96 18.62 -6.76
CA THR A 178 16.69 17.47 -6.22
C THR A 178 16.79 17.56 -4.69
N PHE A 179 16.79 16.43 -4.00
CA PHE A 179 17.09 16.40 -2.57
C PHE A 179 18.60 16.29 -2.34
N ARG A 180 19.12 17.06 -1.38
CA ARG A 180 20.48 16.90 -0.85
C ARG A 180 20.42 16.32 0.55
N PHE A 181 20.97 15.12 0.72
CA PHE A 181 21.01 14.41 2.00
C PHE A 181 22.42 14.36 2.57
N ARG A 182 22.58 14.54 3.88
CA ARG A 182 23.79 14.14 4.58
C ARG A 182 23.66 12.70 5.02
N ILE A 183 24.55 11.83 4.56
CA ILE A 183 24.56 10.39 4.83
C ILE A 183 25.75 10.05 5.74
N TYR A 184 25.48 9.27 6.79
CA TYR A 184 26.46 8.76 7.73
C TYR A 184 26.50 7.24 7.61
N ASN A 185 27.67 6.65 7.33
CA ASN A 185 27.84 5.20 7.32
C ASN A 185 28.51 4.74 8.62
N ASN A 186 27.73 4.40 9.65
CA ASN A 186 28.26 3.85 10.90
C ASN A 186 28.44 2.33 10.86
N SER A 187 28.25 1.70 9.69
CA SER A 187 28.43 0.26 9.51
C SER A 187 29.87 -0.07 9.09
N LYS A 188 30.21 -1.37 9.07
CA LYS A 188 31.46 -1.88 8.48
C LYS A 188 31.35 -2.21 6.99
N THR A 189 30.19 -1.93 6.38
CA THR A 189 29.84 -2.38 5.03
C THR A 189 29.54 -1.17 4.14
N VAL A 190 29.93 -1.26 2.87
CA VAL A 190 29.52 -0.29 1.85
C VAL A 190 28.25 -0.81 1.19
N LEU A 191 27.18 -0.03 1.25
CA LEU A 191 25.95 -0.30 0.51
C LEU A 191 25.98 0.43 -0.84
N PRO A 192 25.46 -0.18 -1.93
CA PRO A 192 25.41 0.50 -3.22
C PRO A 192 24.39 1.65 -3.23
N PHE A 193 23.26 1.42 -2.56
CA PHE A 193 22.13 2.33 -2.45
C PHE A 193 21.61 2.34 -1.02
N LEU A 194 20.85 3.37 -0.66
CA LEU A 194 20.04 3.44 0.55
C LEU A 194 18.60 3.78 0.15
N THR A 195 17.64 2.96 0.54
CA THR A 195 16.21 3.17 0.26
C THR A 195 15.62 4.09 1.31
N VAL A 196 15.09 5.23 0.86
CA VAL A 196 14.42 6.25 1.68
C VAL A 196 12.98 6.38 1.19
N GLY A 197 12.03 6.38 2.12
CA GLY A 197 10.61 6.53 1.81
C GLY A 197 10.32 7.97 1.46
N ILE A 198 9.40 8.20 0.52
CA ILE A 198 8.88 9.52 0.17
C ILE A 198 7.37 9.49 0.37
N ARG A 199 6.82 10.46 1.08
CA ARG A 199 5.37 10.67 1.18
C ARG A 199 4.99 12.06 0.72
N HIS A 200 3.80 12.19 0.17
CA HIS A 200 3.18 13.49 -0.08
C HIS A 200 2.76 14.12 1.26
N ASN A 201 2.90 15.43 1.42
CA ASN A 201 2.56 16.15 2.66
C ASN A 201 1.08 15.98 3.08
N GLU A 202 0.17 15.87 2.11
CA GLU A 202 -1.25 15.53 2.30
C GLU A 202 -1.56 14.03 2.25
N ASN A 203 -0.55 13.14 2.35
CA ASN A 203 -0.69 11.68 2.30
C ASN A 203 -1.38 11.12 1.03
N LYS A 204 -1.36 11.86 -0.07
CA LYS A 204 -1.92 11.41 -1.37
C LYS A 204 -1.08 10.33 -2.06
N PHE A 205 0.19 10.20 -1.67
CA PHE A 205 1.13 9.29 -2.27
C PHE A 205 2.18 8.85 -1.24
N GLU A 206 2.60 7.60 -1.32
CA GLU A 206 3.73 7.05 -0.58
C GLU A 206 4.53 6.13 -1.51
N GLY A 207 5.85 6.27 -1.49
CA GLY A 207 6.78 5.51 -2.31
C GLY A 207 8.17 5.51 -1.73
N GLY A 208 9.17 5.20 -2.55
CA GLY A 208 10.58 5.14 -2.13
C GLY A 208 11.52 5.57 -3.23
N ILE A 209 12.56 6.29 -2.84
CA ILE A 209 13.70 6.63 -3.70
C ILE A 209 14.93 5.87 -3.23
N TRP A 210 15.90 5.71 -4.14
CA TRP A 210 17.21 5.15 -3.82
C TRP A 210 18.27 6.24 -3.88
N ILE A 211 19.06 6.34 -2.81
CA ILE A 211 20.19 7.27 -2.72
C ILE A 211 21.47 6.48 -3.05
N PRO A 212 22.30 6.90 -4.02
CA PRO A 212 23.52 6.18 -4.39
C PRO A 212 24.64 6.40 -3.36
N VAL A 213 24.75 5.52 -2.35
CA VAL A 213 25.67 5.69 -1.20
C VAL A 213 26.97 4.88 -1.30
N ARG A 214 27.26 4.27 -2.46
CA ARG A 214 28.48 3.44 -2.67
C ARG A 214 29.79 4.14 -2.32
N HIS A 215 29.82 5.47 -2.41
CA HIS A 215 31.00 6.29 -2.16
C HIS A 215 31.11 6.77 -0.70
N VAL A 216 30.15 6.42 0.16
CA VAL A 216 30.16 6.70 1.60
C VAL A 216 30.74 5.48 2.32
N THR A 217 32.06 5.44 2.47
CA THR A 217 32.75 4.28 3.09
C THR A 217 32.52 4.23 4.61
N PRO A 218 32.80 3.10 5.29
CA PRO A 218 32.66 2.97 6.74
C PRO A 218 33.29 4.13 7.52
N GLY A 219 32.54 4.70 8.46
CA GLY A 219 32.94 5.83 9.30
C GLY A 219 32.88 7.19 8.60
N GLN A 220 32.50 7.26 7.33
CA GLN A 220 32.41 8.53 6.60
C GLN A 220 31.03 9.18 6.71
N VAL A 221 31.05 10.50 6.51
CA VAL A 221 29.88 11.35 6.32
C VAL A 221 30.03 12.07 4.99
N ARG A 222 29.00 12.05 4.15
CA ARG A 222 28.99 12.77 2.86
C ARG A 222 27.62 13.31 2.52
N ASP A 223 27.61 14.41 1.78
CA ASP A 223 26.39 14.95 1.20
C ASP A 223 26.15 14.30 -0.17
N VAL A 224 24.95 13.78 -0.40
CA VAL A 224 24.56 13.00 -1.57
C VAL A 224 23.26 13.55 -2.14
N GLU A 225 23.20 13.72 -3.44
CA GLU A 225 22.00 14.16 -4.14
C GLU A 225 21.18 12.98 -4.67
N ALA A 226 19.85 13.10 -4.57
CA ALA A 226 18.92 12.12 -5.12
C ALA A 226 17.69 12.80 -5.73
N LYS A 227 17.32 12.37 -6.94
CA LYS A 227 16.15 12.92 -7.64
C LYS A 227 14.87 12.28 -7.09
N PRO A 228 13.87 13.08 -6.69
CA PRO A 228 12.59 12.59 -6.23
C PRO A 228 11.65 12.28 -7.41
N TYR A 229 10.35 12.07 -7.12
CA TYR A 229 9.34 11.85 -8.15
C TYR A 229 9.13 13.13 -8.98
N PRO A 230 9.31 13.09 -10.32
CA PRO A 230 9.34 14.30 -11.14
C PRO A 230 7.98 14.95 -11.37
N HIS A 231 6.89 14.22 -11.13
CA HIS A 231 5.52 14.70 -11.35
C HIS A 231 4.87 15.27 -10.08
N ILE A 232 5.60 15.29 -8.96
CA ILE A 232 5.14 15.85 -7.69
C ILE A 232 6.08 17.02 -7.35
N PRO A 233 5.56 18.21 -7.02
CA PRO A 233 6.38 19.31 -6.51
C PRO A 233 7.28 18.87 -5.34
N ILE A 234 8.54 19.31 -5.32
CA ILE A 234 9.54 18.81 -4.34
C ILE A 234 9.21 19.24 -2.89
N GLU A 235 8.54 20.37 -2.75
CA GLU A 235 8.02 20.93 -1.52
C GLU A 235 6.90 20.08 -0.91
N GLU A 236 6.16 19.35 -1.74
CA GLU A 236 5.10 18.43 -1.31
C GLU A 236 5.65 17.05 -0.94
N GLN A 237 6.92 16.78 -1.25
CA GLN A 237 7.58 15.51 -0.98
C GLN A 237 8.38 15.56 0.33
N ILE A 238 8.05 14.63 1.23
CA ILE A 238 8.67 14.50 2.56
C ILE A 238 9.40 13.16 2.64
N PRO A 239 10.74 13.17 2.70
CA PRO A 239 11.52 11.96 2.97
C PRO A 239 11.28 11.42 4.38
N PHE A 240 11.25 10.09 4.54
CA PHE A 240 11.11 9.42 5.83
C PHE A 240 11.85 8.07 5.87
N SER A 241 12.15 7.61 7.09
CA SER A 241 12.83 6.34 7.28
C SER A 241 11.88 5.17 7.05
N MET A 242 12.16 4.36 6.04
CA MET A 242 11.48 3.08 5.84
C MET A 242 11.83 2.12 6.98
N PRO A 243 10.91 1.20 7.37
CA PRO A 243 11.19 0.18 8.37
C PRO A 243 12.39 -0.69 7.97
N ASP A 244 12.89 -1.51 8.89
CA ASP A 244 13.92 -2.47 8.53
C ASP A 244 13.34 -3.56 7.61
N PRO A 245 14.07 -3.94 6.56
CA PRO A 245 13.58 -4.91 5.60
C PRO A 245 13.39 -6.29 6.26
N THR A 246 12.25 -6.92 6.01
CA THR A 246 12.06 -8.35 6.28
C THR A 246 12.35 -9.17 5.02
N PRO A 247 12.47 -10.51 5.12
CA PRO A 247 12.67 -11.35 3.94
C PRO A 247 11.59 -11.21 2.86
N GLU A 248 10.38 -10.82 3.26
CA GLU A 248 9.23 -10.54 2.39
C GLU A 248 9.42 -9.24 1.59
N ASP A 249 10.04 -8.22 2.18
CA ASP A 249 10.14 -6.87 1.60
C ASP A 249 11.37 -6.69 0.71
N ARG A 250 12.22 -7.73 0.57
CA ARG A 250 13.52 -7.67 -0.13
C ARG A 250 13.50 -6.94 -1.47
N ALA A 251 12.44 -7.11 -2.25
CA ALA A 251 12.33 -6.50 -3.59
C ALA A 251 12.16 -4.97 -3.55
N MET A 252 11.64 -4.44 -2.43
CA MET A 252 11.40 -3.00 -2.22
C MET A 252 12.68 -2.23 -1.87
N TYR A 253 13.72 -2.93 -1.39
CA TYR A 253 14.95 -2.32 -0.90
C TYR A 253 16.08 -2.48 -1.93
N TRP A 254 16.54 -1.35 -2.47
CA TRP A 254 17.60 -1.30 -3.48
C TRP A 254 18.95 -1.79 -2.97
N GLU A 255 19.16 -1.78 -1.65
CA GLU A 255 20.34 -2.30 -0.96
C GLU A 255 20.62 -3.79 -1.30
N PHE A 256 19.57 -4.59 -1.53
CA PHE A 256 19.72 -6.02 -1.84
C PHE A 256 19.99 -6.30 -3.31
N ARG A 257 19.81 -5.32 -4.19
CA ARG A 257 20.07 -5.51 -5.62
C ARG A 257 21.57 -5.70 -5.82
N LYS A 258 21.94 -6.55 -6.78
CA LYS A 258 23.33 -6.59 -7.22
C LYS A 258 23.62 -5.20 -7.78
N ALA A 259 24.70 -4.57 -7.32
CA ALA A 259 25.20 -3.38 -8.00
C ALA A 259 25.52 -3.84 -9.42
N ASP A 260 24.70 -3.44 -10.38
CA ASP A 260 25.03 -3.61 -11.79
C ASP A 260 26.42 -2.97 -11.98
N ARG A 261 27.37 -3.81 -12.38
CA ARG A 261 28.78 -3.45 -12.48
C ARG A 261 29.04 -2.60 -13.71
#